data_AF-A0A522WJD2-F1
#
_entry.id   AF-A0A522WJD2-F1
#
_cell.length_a   1.000
_cell.length_b   1.000
_cell.length_c   1.000
_cell.angle_alpha   90.00
_cell.angle_beta   90.00
_cell.angle_gamma   90.00
#
_symmetry.space_group_name_H-M   'P 1'
#
loop_
_entity.id
_entity.type
_entity.pdbx_description
1 polymer ?
#
loop_
_entity_poly.entity_id
_entity_poly.type
_entity_poly.pdbx_seq_one_letter_code
_entity_poly.pdbx_strand_id
1 'polypeptide(L)'
;MPLREADVRRTALLFLIPLFIFYAISGIAKEDKKEEIPAGMEIIRIGDGQRLYLPKGTKTKRVGAQLILEDNSEYVAKRFSEMEIDIKALQAKIEAQEIEIEQLKKIINEIQNSQLISKENEKP
;
A
#
# COMPACT_ATOMS: atom_id res chain seq x y z
N MET A 1 -42.27 60.09 5.02
CA MET A 1 -41.18 59.62 5.91
C MET A 1 -40.71 58.24 5.43
N PRO A 2 -39.71 58.14 4.54
CA PRO A 2 -39.22 56.86 4.00
C PRO A 2 -37.99 56.28 4.73
N LEU A 3 -37.50 56.94 5.78
CA LEU A 3 -36.23 56.62 6.46
C LEU A 3 -36.26 55.31 7.27
N ARG A 4 -37.44 54.75 7.57
CA ARG A 4 -37.58 53.60 8.49
C ARG A 4 -37.35 52.23 7.83
N GLU A 5 -37.56 52.11 6.52
CA GLU A 5 -37.35 50.83 5.81
C GLU A 5 -35.87 50.56 5.50
N ALA A 6 -35.08 51.62 5.26
CA ALA A 6 -33.66 51.49 4.95
C ALA A 6 -32.85 50.94 6.15
N ASP A 7 -33.22 51.33 7.38
CA ASP A 7 -32.54 50.90 8.60
C ASP A 7 -32.87 49.46 9.00
N VAL A 8 -34.11 49.00 8.74
CA VAL A 8 -34.50 47.59 8.97
C VAL A 8 -33.80 46.66 7.97
N ARG A 9 -33.65 47.09 6.71
CA ARG A 9 -32.91 46.31 5.70
C ARG A 9 -31.41 46.25 6.01
N ARG A 10 -30.81 47.34 6.49
CA ARG A 10 -29.39 47.38 6.90
C ARG A 10 -29.10 46.53 8.13
N THR A 11 -29.97 46.56 9.13
CA THR A 11 -29.84 45.72 10.32
C THR A 11 -30.06 44.24 10.00
N ALA A 12 -31.06 43.90 9.17
CA ALA A 12 -31.28 42.53 8.70
C ALA A 12 -30.08 42.00 7.89
N LEU A 13 -29.47 42.82 7.04
CA LEU A 13 -28.29 42.44 6.25
C LEU A 13 -27.07 42.15 7.15
N LEU A 14 -26.87 42.95 8.21
CA LEU A 14 -25.80 42.77 9.18
C LEU A 14 -25.93 41.46 9.98
N PHE A 15 -27.15 40.94 10.18
CA PHE A 15 -27.38 39.64 10.83
C PHE A 15 -27.32 38.45 9.85
N LEU A 16 -27.72 38.63 8.59
CA LEU A 16 -27.74 37.55 7.59
C LEU A 16 -26.36 37.18 7.05
N ILE A 17 -25.48 38.16 6.86
CA ILE A 17 -24.11 37.93 6.35
C ILE A 17 -23.29 37.00 7.26
N PRO A 18 -23.19 37.22 8.59
CA PRO A 18 -22.43 36.33 9.46
C PRO A 18 -23.06 34.93 9.56
N LEU A 19 -24.39 34.81 9.44
CA LEU A 19 -25.08 33.52 9.41
C LEU A 19 -24.72 32.72 8.14
N PHE A 20 -24.62 33.40 7.00
CA PHE A 20 -24.20 32.78 5.74
C PHE A 20 -22.72 32.37 5.76
N ILE A 21 -21.86 33.20 6.34
CA ILE A 21 -20.43 32.89 6.52
C ILE A 21 -20.26 31.68 7.45
N PHE A 22 -21.01 31.61 8.55
CA PHE A 22 -20.98 30.45 9.46
C PHE A 22 -21.42 29.16 8.77
N TYR A 23 -22.44 29.22 7.91
CA TYR A 23 -22.91 28.08 7.11
C TYR A 23 -21.90 27.66 6.01
N ALA A 24 -21.16 28.61 5.44
CA ALA A 24 -20.13 28.32 4.44
C ALA A 24 -18.90 27.64 5.05
N ILE A 25 -18.52 27.99 6.28
CA ILE A 25 -17.32 27.43 6.94
C ILE A 25 -17.56 26.00 7.43
N SER A 26 -18.78 25.65 7.86
CA SER A 26 -19.10 24.30 8.33
C SER A 26 -19.09 23.22 7.22
N GLY A 27 -19.13 23.61 5.94
CA GLY A 27 -19.03 22.70 4.81
C GLY A 27 -17.61 22.24 4.44
N ILE A 28 -16.57 22.88 4.97
CA ILE A 28 -15.18 22.69 4.51
C ILE A 28 -14.35 21.80 5.45
N ALA A 29 -14.82 21.53 6.67
CA ALA A 29 -14.13 20.66 7.62
C ALA A 29 -14.44 19.17 7.38
N LYS A 30 -14.03 18.62 6.23
CA LYS A 30 -13.81 17.17 6.11
C LYS A 30 -12.39 16.87 6.55
N GLU A 31 -12.27 16.58 7.83
CA GLU A 31 -11.04 16.12 8.46
C GLU A 31 -10.63 14.78 7.81
N ASP A 32 -9.60 14.79 6.97
CA ASP A 32 -8.97 13.58 6.43
C ASP A 32 -8.24 12.87 7.58
N LYS A 33 -9.02 12.16 8.42
CA LYS A 33 -8.48 11.18 9.34
C LYS A 33 -7.74 10.15 8.48
N LYS A 34 -6.43 10.05 8.67
CA LYS A 34 -5.63 8.96 8.11
C LYS A 34 -6.19 7.66 8.68
N GLU A 35 -7.12 7.05 7.96
CA GLU A 35 -7.68 5.75 8.30
C GLU A 35 -6.55 4.73 8.29
N GLU A 36 -6.31 4.11 9.44
CA GLU A 36 -5.36 3.02 9.57
C GLU A 36 -5.98 1.78 8.92
N ILE A 37 -5.45 1.40 7.74
CA ILE A 37 -5.87 0.18 7.05
C ILE A 37 -5.32 -1.02 7.82
N PRO A 38 -6.15 -1.98 8.24
CA PRO A 38 -5.69 -3.19 8.91
C PRO A 38 -4.65 -3.96 8.08
N ALA A 39 -3.72 -4.63 8.76
CA ALA A 39 -2.70 -5.43 8.09
C ALA A 39 -3.35 -6.52 7.21
N GLY A 40 -2.89 -6.63 5.96
CA GLY A 40 -3.41 -7.60 4.99
C GLY A 40 -4.70 -7.18 4.27
N MET A 41 -5.26 -6.00 4.58
CA MET A 41 -6.43 -5.45 3.90
C MET A 41 -6.05 -4.33 2.91
N GLU A 42 -6.91 -4.09 1.94
CA GLU A 42 -6.90 -2.93 1.05
C GLU A 42 -8.30 -2.30 0.98
N ILE A 43 -8.36 -0.99 0.73
CA ILE A 43 -9.62 -0.26 0.60
C ILE A 43 -9.92 -0.06 -0.88
N ILE A 44 -11.12 -0.47 -1.29
CA ILE A 44 -11.68 -0.13 -2.60
C ILE A 44 -12.85 0.85 -2.45
N ARG A 45 -12.98 1.81 -3.37
CA ARG A 45 -14.09 2.78 -3.39
C ARG A 45 -15.25 2.25 -4.23
N ILE A 46 -16.42 2.09 -3.62
CA ILE A 46 -17.64 1.60 -4.28
C ILE A 46 -18.61 2.78 -4.46
N GLY A 47 -18.32 3.65 -5.42
CA GLY A 47 -19.15 4.83 -5.69
C GLY A 47 -18.88 6.00 -4.74
N ASP A 48 -19.84 6.92 -4.64
CA ASP A 48 -19.67 8.20 -3.96
C ASP A 48 -19.66 8.02 -2.44
N GLY A 49 -18.45 7.89 -1.89
CA GLY A 49 -18.18 7.92 -0.45
C GLY A 49 -18.20 6.56 0.25
N GLN A 50 -18.65 5.48 -0.41
CA GLN A 50 -18.59 4.14 0.18
C GLN A 50 -17.22 3.49 -0.04
N ARG A 51 -16.68 2.90 1.02
CA ARG A 51 -15.39 2.20 1.05
C ARG A 51 -15.64 0.77 1.51
N LEU A 52 -14.99 -0.18 0.85
CA LEU A 52 -15.01 -1.59 1.26
C LEU A 52 -13.59 -2.06 1.53
N TYR A 53 -13.42 -2.77 2.65
CA TYR A 53 -12.18 -3.43 3.02
C TYR A 53 -12.18 -4.85 2.45
N LEU A 54 -11.13 -5.19 1.72
CA LEU A 54 -10.95 -6.52 1.15
C LEU A 54 -9.55 -7.04 1.48
N PRO A 55 -9.36 -8.36 1.57
CA PRO A 55 -8.02 -8.94 1.57
C PRO A 55 -7.21 -8.43 0.38
N LYS A 56 -5.95 -8.08 0.62
CA LYS A 56 -5.07 -7.54 -0.42
C LYS A 56 -4.97 -8.51 -1.60
N GLY A 57 -5.21 -8.02 -2.82
CA GLY A 57 -5.13 -8.85 -4.03
C GLY A 57 -6.39 -9.68 -4.31
N THR A 58 -7.51 -9.35 -3.67
CA THR A 58 -8.83 -9.88 -4.01
C THR A 58 -9.20 -9.42 -5.42
N LYS A 59 -9.57 -10.36 -6.30
CA LYS A 59 -10.03 -9.97 -7.64
C LYS A 59 -11.43 -9.34 -7.53
N THR A 60 -11.63 -8.25 -8.26
CA THR A 60 -12.94 -7.59 -8.33
C THR A 60 -13.32 -7.35 -9.79
N LYS A 61 -14.61 -7.48 -10.08
CA LYS A 61 -15.16 -7.25 -11.42
C LYS A 61 -16.41 -6.38 -11.31
N ARG A 62 -16.43 -5.27 -12.03
CA ARG A 62 -17.61 -4.40 -12.10
C ARG A 62 -18.47 -4.79 -13.30
N VAL A 63 -19.76 -5.03 -13.09
CA VAL A 63 -20.76 -5.32 -14.12
C VAL A 63 -21.93 -4.36 -13.93
N GLY A 64 -21.95 -3.29 -14.73
CA GLY A 64 -22.91 -2.20 -14.56
C GLY A 64 -22.77 -1.52 -13.19
N ALA A 65 -23.86 -1.53 -12.42
CA ALA A 65 -23.89 -1.00 -11.05
C ALA A 65 -23.41 -2.01 -9.99
N GLN A 66 -23.19 -3.28 -10.36
CA GLN A 66 -22.81 -4.33 -9.41
C GLN A 66 -21.28 -4.48 -9.35
N LEU A 67 -20.76 -4.63 -8.14
CA LEU A 67 -19.40 -5.08 -7.89
C LEU A 67 -19.42 -6.55 -7.50
N ILE A 68 -18.75 -7.38 -8.28
CA ILE A 68 -18.57 -8.81 -8.04
C ILE A 68 -17.19 -9.01 -7.45
N LEU A 69 -17.14 -9.74 -6.33
CA LEU A 69 -15.90 -10.10 -5.64
C LEU A 69 -15.54 -11.55 -5.97
N GLU A 70 -14.25 -11.85 -5.98
CA GLU A 70 -13.72 -13.21 -5.94
C GLU A 70 -14.33 -13.96 -4.74
N ASP A 71 -14.69 -15.23 -4.95
CA ASP A 71 -15.18 -16.05 -3.84
C ASP A 71 -14.04 -16.30 -2.83
N ASN A 72 -14.37 -16.41 -1.55
CA ASN A 72 -13.41 -16.65 -0.49
C ASN A 72 -12.62 -17.94 -0.73
N SER A 73 -13.27 -19.00 -1.21
CA SER A 73 -12.58 -20.26 -1.52
C SER A 73 -11.63 -20.13 -2.71
N GLU A 74 -12.02 -19.36 -3.74
CA GLU A 74 -11.17 -19.10 -4.90
C GLU A 74 -9.95 -18.26 -4.51
N TYR A 75 -10.16 -17.19 -3.73
CA TYR A 75 -9.09 -16.36 -3.19
C TYR A 75 -8.10 -17.20 -2.37
N VAL A 76 -8.60 -18.00 -1.43
CA VAL A 76 -7.75 -18.82 -0.56
C VAL A 76 -6.97 -19.85 -1.37
N ALA A 77 -7.62 -20.58 -2.28
CA ALA A 77 -6.96 -21.55 -3.14
C ALA A 77 -5.87 -20.91 -4.01
N LYS A 78 -6.15 -19.75 -4.61
CA LYS A 78 -5.18 -18.96 -5.37
C LYS A 78 -3.98 -18.56 -4.51
N ARG A 79 -4.21 -18.02 -3.32
CA ARG A 79 -3.13 -17.60 -2.40
C ARG A 79 -2.27 -18.78 -1.96
N PHE A 80 -2.86 -19.94 -1.68
CA PHE A 80 -2.09 -21.15 -1.37
C PHE A 80 -1.23 -21.59 -2.56
N SER A 81 -1.79 -21.60 -3.76
CA SER A 81 -1.04 -21.95 -4.97
C SER A 81 0.12 -20.98 -5.23
N GLU A 82 -0.10 -19.67 -5.09
CA GLU A 82 0.94 -18.65 -5.19
C GLU A 82 2.03 -18.86 -4.13
N MET A 83 1.66 -19.17 -2.88
CA MET A 83 2.62 -19.45 -1.81
C MET A 83 3.47 -20.69 -2.09
N GLU A 84 2.89 -21.76 -2.64
CA GLU A 84 3.65 -22.96 -3.02
C GLU A 84 4.69 -22.66 -4.12
N ILE A 85 4.32 -21.82 -5.10
CA ILE A 85 5.22 -21.38 -6.16
C ILE A 85 6.37 -20.55 -5.55
N ASP A 86 6.04 -19.61 -4.66
CA ASP A 86 7.03 -18.76 -3.99
C ASP A 86 7.99 -19.60 -3.15
N ILE A 87 7.49 -20.60 -2.42
CA ILE A 87 8.32 -21.53 -1.63
C ILE A 87 9.30 -22.28 -2.54
N LYS A 88 8.81 -22.85 -3.65
CA LYS A 88 9.68 -23.57 -4.60
C LYS A 88 10.73 -22.65 -5.23
N ALA A 89 10.35 -21.42 -5.57
CA ALA A 89 11.27 -20.44 -6.11
C ALA A 89 12.34 -20.03 -5.09
N LEU A 90 11.98 -19.90 -3.81
CA LEU A 90 12.93 -19.62 -2.73
C LEU A 90 13.87 -20.79 -2.48
N GLN A 91 13.37 -22.03 -2.49
CA GLN A 91 14.20 -23.22 -2.37
C GLN A 91 15.25 -23.30 -3.50
N ALA A 92 14.82 -23.11 -4.75
CA ALA A 92 15.73 -23.10 -5.88
C ALA A 92 16.80 -21.99 -5.78
N LYS A 93 16.43 -20.81 -5.25
CA LYS A 93 17.40 -19.72 -5.00
C LYS A 93 18.40 -20.09 -3.92
N ILE A 94 17.96 -20.74 -2.84
CA ILE A 94 18.84 -21.18 -1.76
C ILE A 94 19.83 -22.21 -2.29
N GLU A 95 19.38 -23.23 -3.03
CA GLU A 95 20.25 -24.24 -3.63
C GLU A 95 21.28 -23.61 -4.58
N ALA A 96 20.86 -22.67 -5.43
CA ALA A 96 21.77 -21.95 -6.32
C ALA A 96 22.84 -21.16 -5.54
N GLN A 97 22.43 -20.46 -4.48
CA GLN A 97 23.34 -19.70 -3.62
C GLN A 97 24.31 -20.61 -2.85
N GLU A 98 23.88 -21.79 -2.41
CA GLU A 98 24.76 -22.77 -1.77
C GLU A 98 25.86 -23.25 -2.74
N ILE A 99 25.48 -23.55 -3.99
CA ILE A 99 26.44 -23.92 -5.04
C ILE A 99 27.44 -22.79 -5.29
N GLU A 100 26.97 -21.54 -5.42
CA GLU A 100 27.84 -20.38 -5.61
C GLU A 100 28.81 -20.21 -4.43
N ILE A 101 28.33 -20.37 -3.19
CA ILE A 101 29.17 -20.30 -1.99
C ILE A 101 30.23 -21.40 -1.99
N GLU A 102 29.90 -22.63 -2.37
CA GLU A 102 30.87 -23.72 -2.46
C GLU A 102 31.95 -23.44 -3.51
N GLN A 103 31.55 -22.93 -4.67
CA GLN A 103 32.49 -22.54 -5.73
C GLN A 103 33.43 -21.43 -5.24
N LEU A 104 32.89 -20.40 -4.59
CA LEU A 104 33.70 -19.31 -4.03
C LEU A 104 34.67 -19.83 -2.96
N LYS A 105 34.25 -20.76 -2.09
CA LYS A 105 35.12 -21.40 -1.11
C LYS A 105 36.27 -22.17 -1.77
N LYS A 106 36.01 -22.90 -2.85
CA LYS A 106 37.05 -23.62 -3.61
C LYS A 106 38.06 -22.64 -4.21
N ILE A 107 37.58 -21.58 -4.86
CA ILE A 107 38.44 -20.54 -5.44
C ILE A 107 39.30 -19.88 -4.36
N ILE A 108 38.73 -19.54 -3.21
CA ILE A 108 39.49 -18.95 -2.09
C ILE A 108 40.58 -19.92 -1.62
N ASN A 109 40.27 -21.20 -1.46
CA ASN A 109 41.26 -22.20 -1.05
C ASN A 109 42.38 -22.37 -2.10
N GLU A 110 42.06 -22.38 -3.38
CA GLU A 110 43.04 -22.44 -4.47
C GLU A 110 43.97 -21.21 -4.49
N ILE A 111 43.41 -20.01 -4.29
CA ILE A 111 44.18 -18.76 -4.18
C ILE A 111 45.09 -18.81 -2.94
N GLN A 112 44.58 -19.25 -1.79
CA GLN A 112 45.39 -19.35 -0.57
C GLN A 112 46.54 -20.36 -0.74
N ASN A 113 46.26 -21.53 -1.32
CA ASN A 113 47.28 -22.56 -1.55
C ASN A 113 48.36 -22.10 -2.55
N SER A 114 47.97 -21.46 -3.65
CA SER A 114 48.93 -20.91 -4.61
C SER A 114 49.79 -19.78 -4.02
N GLN A 115 49.24 -18.93 -3.16
CA GLN A 115 50.00 -17.91 -2.43
C GLN A 115 50.98 -18.51 -1.40
N LEU A 116 50.61 -19.61 -0.75
CA LEU A 116 51.49 -20.33 0.18
C LEU A 116 52.67 -20.98 -0.55
N ILE A 117 52.41 -21.66 -1.68
CA ILE A 117 53.46 -22.26 -2.54
C ILE A 117 54.41 -21.19 -3.08
N SER A 118 53.89 -20.01 -3.43
CA SER A 118 54.70 -18.89 -3.93
C SER A 118 55.67 -18.36 -2.85
N LYS A 119 55.22 -18.29 -1.59
CA LYS A 119 56.05 -17.85 -0.45
C LYS A 119 57.08 -18.89 -0.01
N GLU A 120 56.80 -20.17 -0.20
CA GLU A 120 57.73 -21.25 0.17
C GLU A 120 58.93 -21.33 -0.80
N ASN A 121 58.71 -21.01 -2.07
CA ASN A 121 59.76 -20.93 -3.10
C ASN A 121 60.62 -19.65 -3.04
N GLU A 122 60.27 -18.67 -2.21
CA GLU A 122 61.05 -17.44 -1.97
C GLU A 122 61.96 -17.53 -0.73
N LYS A 123 61.91 -18.61 0.05
CA LYS A 123 62.86 -18.84 1.14
C LYS A 123 64.17 -19.44 0.59
N PRO A 124 65.33 -18.80 0.85
CA PRO A 124 66.64 -19.26 0.36
C PRO A 124 67.11 -20.56 1.00
#